data_AF-A0A142WYN5-F1
#
_entry.id   AF-A0A142WYN5-F1
#
_cell.length_a   1.000
_cell.length_b   1.000
_cell.length_c   1.000
_cell.angle_alpha   90.00
_cell.angle_beta   90.00
_cell.angle_gamma   90.00
#
_symmetry.space_group_name_H-M   'P 1'
#
loop_
_entity.id
_entity.type
_entity.pdbx_description
1 polymer ?
#
loop_
_entity_poly.entity_id
_entity_poly.type
_entity_poly.pdbx_seq_one_letter_code
_entity_poly.pdbx_strand_id
1 'polypeptide(L)'
;MQMRENPSSGHIRSQPVNTNQKLSWVAVGVVLGSMISVYWPAERAYAGSADSNQKLSIATCATQAGFTDAVFVLDHVTGRLTGAAYNAQAGAFTQAYGRSIAQDFGLTEAGTFVMCPGNLLLTGRSGGDPPGLEGVFIAELTTGKVAVYGFGYSNRRNGVPPRELTALATYDFREAKK
;
A
#
# COMPACT_ATOMS: atom_id res chain seq x y z
N MET A 1 23.08 -33.86 -80.46
CA MET A 1 23.70 -32.54 -80.17
C MET A 1 22.58 -31.52 -80.34
N GLN A 2 22.05 -30.79 -79.38
CA GLN A 2 22.36 -30.40 -77.99
C GLN A 2 21.05 -30.58 -77.18
N MET A 3 21.02 -30.99 -75.91
CA MET A 3 21.50 -30.34 -74.69
C MET A 3 20.86 -28.95 -74.45
N ARG A 4 20.34 -28.77 -73.22
CA ARG A 4 19.94 -27.54 -72.49
C ARG A 4 18.44 -27.33 -72.30
N GLU A 5 17.93 -26.78 -71.20
CA GLU A 5 18.37 -26.62 -69.80
C GLU A 5 17.10 -26.17 -69.05
N ASN A 6 16.97 -26.64 -67.80
CA ASN A 6 16.22 -26.09 -66.65
C ASN A 6 16.33 -24.53 -66.52
N PRO A 7 15.69 -23.79 -65.60
CA PRO A 7 14.51 -24.00 -64.73
C PRO A 7 13.46 -22.87 -64.85
N SER A 8 12.21 -23.12 -64.45
CA SER A 8 11.22 -22.06 -64.20
C SER A 8 11.59 -21.29 -62.92
N SER A 9 12.39 -20.24 -63.06
CA SER A 9 12.70 -19.28 -62.00
C SER A 9 11.44 -18.49 -61.61
N GLY A 10 10.78 -18.92 -60.53
CA GLY A 10 9.70 -18.18 -59.88
C GLY A 10 10.19 -16.81 -59.41
N HIS A 11 9.85 -15.77 -60.17
CA HIS A 11 10.04 -14.38 -59.79
C HIS A 11 9.16 -14.06 -58.57
N ILE A 12 9.75 -14.04 -57.37
CA ILE A 12 9.14 -13.41 -56.20
C ILE A 12 9.13 -11.91 -56.47
N ARG A 13 7.99 -11.40 -56.96
CA ARG A 13 7.74 -9.95 -57.08
C ARG A 13 7.65 -9.39 -55.66
N SER A 14 8.73 -8.77 -55.17
CA SER A 14 8.65 -7.84 -54.05
C SER A 14 7.85 -6.62 -54.52
N GLN A 15 6.55 -6.62 -54.25
CA GLN A 15 5.70 -5.45 -54.46
C GLN A 15 6.25 -4.29 -53.60
N PRO A 16 6.45 -3.08 -54.16
CA PRO A 16 6.87 -1.94 -53.36
C PRO A 16 5.75 -1.63 -52.37
N VAL A 17 5.97 -1.91 -51.09
CA VAL A 17 4.98 -1.56 -50.08
C VAL A 17 4.91 -0.04 -50.00
N ASN A 18 3.79 0.52 -50.44
CA ASN A 18 3.52 1.95 -50.42
C ASN A 18 3.71 2.51 -49.00
N THR A 19 4.73 3.34 -48.84
CA THR A 19 5.09 4.02 -47.58
C THR A 19 3.89 4.74 -46.96
N ASN A 20 3.00 5.29 -47.78
CA ASN A 20 1.77 5.96 -47.34
C ASN A 20 0.78 5.00 -46.64
N GLN A 21 0.64 3.76 -47.10
CA GLN A 21 -0.26 2.78 -46.49
C GLN A 21 0.27 2.30 -45.13
N LYS A 22 1.59 2.16 -45.01
CA LYS A 22 2.26 1.91 -43.72
C LYS A 22 2.02 3.07 -42.74
N LEU A 23 2.15 4.31 -43.21
CA LEU A 23 1.96 5.50 -42.39
C LEU A 23 0.51 5.63 -41.88
N SER A 24 -0.48 5.33 -42.73
CA SER A 24 -1.90 5.33 -42.34
C SER A 24 -2.20 4.29 -41.25
N TRP A 25 -1.65 3.09 -41.36
CA TRP A 25 -1.83 2.05 -40.33
C TRP A 25 -1.21 2.45 -38.99
N VAL A 26 -0.05 3.10 -39.00
CA VAL A 26 0.57 3.63 -37.78
C VAL A 26 -0.29 4.73 -37.18
N ALA A 27 -0.80 5.67 -37.99
CA ALA A 27 -1.66 6.74 -37.50
C ALA A 27 -2.93 6.21 -36.81
N VAL A 28 -3.58 5.21 -37.40
CA VAL A 28 -4.76 4.54 -36.81
C VAL A 28 -4.40 3.85 -35.51
N GLY A 29 -3.27 3.13 -35.46
CA GLY A 29 -2.79 2.47 -34.24
C GLY A 29 -2.50 3.45 -33.10
N VAL A 30 -1.89 4.61 -33.41
CA VAL A 30 -1.62 5.66 -32.43
C VAL A 30 -2.92 6.24 -31.87
N VAL A 31 -3.88 6.58 -32.73
CA VAL A 31 -5.16 7.15 -32.29
C VAL A 31 -5.93 6.17 -31.41
N LEU A 32 -6.01 4.90 -31.82
CA LEU A 32 -6.67 3.86 -31.02
C LEU A 32 -5.94 3.61 -29.69
N GLY A 33 -4.62 3.54 -29.71
CA GLY A 33 -3.81 3.39 -28.49
C GLY A 33 -3.99 4.54 -27.51
N SER A 34 -4.01 5.79 -28.00
CA SER A 34 -4.26 6.97 -27.18
C SER A 34 -5.67 6.96 -26.59
N MET A 35 -6.69 6.55 -27.35
CA MET A 35 -8.05 6.45 -26.82
C MET A 35 -8.16 5.41 -25.70
N ILE A 36 -7.57 4.22 -25.86
CA ILE A 36 -7.58 3.18 -24.82
C ILE A 36 -6.83 3.66 -23.57
N SER A 37 -5.72 4.37 -23.73
CA SER A 37 -4.95 4.89 -22.60
C SER A 37 -5.71 5.89 -21.73
N VAL A 38 -6.65 6.66 -22.29
CA VAL A 38 -7.47 7.62 -21.51
C VAL A 38 -8.56 6.91 -20.71
N TYR A 39 -9.06 5.78 -21.21
CA TYR A 39 -10.08 4.98 -20.52
C TYR A 39 -9.49 3.93 -19.57
N TRP A 40 -8.16 3.75 -19.56
CA TRP A 40 -7.53 2.81 -18.66
C TRP A 40 -7.52 3.37 -17.22
N PRO A 41 -8.12 2.68 -16.24
CA PRO A 41 -8.08 3.14 -14.86
C PRO A 41 -6.63 3.11 -14.36
N ALA A 42 -6.06 4.29 -14.17
CA ALA A 42 -4.77 4.43 -13.50
C ALA A 42 -4.97 4.17 -12.01
N GLU A 43 -4.74 2.93 -11.59
CA GLU A 43 -4.67 2.61 -10.17
C GLU A 43 -3.45 3.33 -9.58
N ARG A 44 -3.69 4.12 -8.54
CA ARG A 44 -2.59 4.77 -7.81
C ARG A 44 -1.90 3.68 -6.99
N ALA A 45 -0.68 3.31 -7.37
CA ALA A 45 0.16 2.46 -6.55
C ALA A 45 0.41 3.18 -5.22
N TYR A 46 -0.16 2.65 -4.15
CA TYR A 46 0.10 3.11 -2.79
C TYR A 46 1.08 2.13 -2.16
N ALA A 47 2.19 2.64 -1.63
CA ALA A 47 3.21 1.84 -0.97
C ALA A 47 3.38 2.35 0.45
N GLY A 48 2.89 1.58 1.43
CA GLY A 48 3.22 1.80 2.84
C GLY A 48 4.73 1.71 3.04
N SER A 49 5.30 2.67 3.74
CA SER A 49 6.73 2.69 4.08
C SER A 49 6.90 2.22 5.50
N ALA A 50 7.84 1.30 5.74
CA ALA A 50 8.23 0.89 7.08
C ALA A 50 9.76 0.90 7.19
N ASP A 51 10.26 1.42 8.30
CA ASP A 51 11.67 1.37 8.66
C ASP A 51 11.82 1.04 10.14
N SER A 52 12.93 0.41 10.51
CA SER A 52 13.16 -0.01 11.88
C SER A 52 14.63 0.06 12.27
N ASN A 53 14.85 0.39 13.53
CA ASN A 53 16.11 0.28 14.25
C ASN A 53 15.86 -0.54 15.53
N GLN A 54 16.92 -0.86 16.27
CA GLN A 54 16.88 -1.70 17.47
C GLN A 54 15.93 -1.19 18.56
N LYS A 55 15.64 0.11 18.60
CA LYS A 55 14.81 0.75 19.64
C LYS A 55 13.47 1.26 19.14
N LEU A 56 13.38 1.60 17.86
CA LEU A 56 12.23 2.29 17.29
C LEU A 56 11.93 1.71 15.92
N SER A 57 10.66 1.50 15.62
CA SER A 57 10.20 1.29 14.25
C SER A 57 9.17 2.34 13.89
N ILE A 58 9.12 2.69 12.61
CA ILE A 58 8.21 3.66 12.03
C ILE A 58 7.49 3.04 10.83
N ALA A 59 6.21 3.31 10.70
CA ALA A 59 5.40 2.90 9.55
C ALA A 59 4.46 4.02 9.12
N THR A 60 4.20 4.12 7.82
CA THR A 60 3.14 4.95 7.27
C THR A 60 1.92 4.11 6.94
N CYS A 61 0.73 4.66 7.19
CA CYS A 61 -0.55 4.03 6.88
C CYS A 61 -1.48 4.98 6.14
N ALA A 62 -2.07 4.51 5.05
CA ALA A 62 -3.02 5.28 4.25
C ALA A 62 -4.26 5.71 5.03
N THR A 63 -4.59 6.99 4.92
CA THR A 63 -5.90 7.51 5.34
C THR A 63 -6.88 7.51 4.15
N GLN A 64 -8.12 7.06 4.37
CA GLN A 64 -9.13 7.08 3.30
C GLN A 64 -9.49 8.51 2.89
N ALA A 65 -9.69 9.38 3.86
CA ALA A 65 -10.01 10.77 3.58
C ALA A 65 -8.70 11.57 3.40
N GLY A 66 -8.69 12.48 2.43
CA GLY A 66 -7.58 13.41 2.22
C GLY A 66 -6.37 12.87 1.44
N PHE A 67 -6.30 11.56 1.15
CA PHE A 67 -5.14 10.91 0.50
C PHE A 67 -3.82 11.28 1.18
N THR A 68 -3.81 11.21 2.51
CA THR A 68 -2.65 11.51 3.36
C THR A 68 -2.22 10.27 4.13
N ASP A 69 -1.06 10.34 4.76
CA ASP A 69 -0.54 9.25 5.58
C ASP A 69 -0.70 9.58 7.06
N ALA A 70 -1.08 8.56 7.83
CA ALA A 70 -0.78 8.49 9.24
C ALA A 70 0.61 7.89 9.43
N VAL A 71 1.32 8.36 10.45
CA VAL A 71 2.63 7.86 10.82
C VAL A 71 2.53 7.23 12.20
N PHE A 72 3.06 6.03 12.35
CA PHE A 72 3.11 5.29 13.60
C PHE A 72 4.55 4.97 13.97
N VAL A 73 4.87 5.17 15.25
CA VAL A 73 6.17 4.90 15.84
C VAL A 73 5.98 3.95 17.02
N LEU A 74 6.63 2.79 16.95
CA LEU A 74 6.66 1.81 18.02
C LEU A 74 7.99 1.90 18.75
N ASP A 75 7.93 2.09 20.07
CA ASP A 75 9.07 1.94 20.96
C ASP A 75 9.21 0.48 21.37
N HIS A 76 10.32 -0.14 20.96
CA HIS A 76 10.60 -1.55 21.23
C HIS A 76 10.99 -1.79 22.69
N VAL A 77 11.42 -0.75 23.43
CA VAL A 77 11.81 -0.88 24.83
C VAL A 77 10.59 -0.89 25.73
N THR A 78 9.65 0.03 25.49
CA THR A 78 8.43 0.18 26.32
C THR A 78 7.22 -0.57 25.76
N GLY A 79 7.27 -1.01 24.50
CA GLY A 79 6.12 -1.55 23.79
C GLY A 79 5.01 -0.51 23.58
N ARG A 80 5.34 0.78 23.60
CA ARG A 80 4.38 1.86 23.41
C ARG A 80 4.31 2.23 21.94
N LEU A 81 3.12 2.13 21.37
CA LEU A 81 2.81 2.62 20.04
C LEU A 81 2.24 4.03 20.13
N THR A 82 2.79 4.93 19.33
CA THR A 82 2.28 6.29 19.16
C THR A 82 2.11 6.59 17.69
N GLY A 83 1.22 7.51 17.35
CA GLY A 83 1.09 7.94 15.98
C GLY A 83 0.40 9.26 15.83
N ALA A 84 0.46 9.79 14.62
CA ALA A 84 -0.26 10.99 14.25
C ALA A 84 -0.65 10.96 12.77
N ALA A 85 -1.80 11.53 12.43
CA ALA A 85 -2.21 11.68 11.05
C ALA A 85 -2.10 13.11 10.55
N TYR A 86 -1.51 13.27 9.37
CA TYR A 86 -1.39 14.56 8.71
C TYR A 86 -2.74 14.98 8.14
N ASN A 87 -3.10 16.25 8.31
CA ASN A 87 -4.29 16.83 7.73
C ASN A 87 -3.87 17.87 6.69
N ALA A 88 -4.14 17.59 5.42
CA ALA A 88 -3.77 18.45 4.31
C ALA A 88 -4.47 19.82 4.35
N GLN A 89 -5.68 19.92 4.93
CA GLN A 89 -6.38 21.20 5.06
C GLN A 89 -5.79 22.09 6.16
N ALA A 90 -5.30 21.48 7.24
CA ALA A 90 -4.68 22.19 8.36
C ALA A 90 -3.18 22.45 8.14
N GLY A 91 -2.53 21.68 7.26
CA GLY A 91 -1.08 21.74 7.07
C GLY A 91 -0.28 21.22 8.26
N ALA A 92 -0.90 20.37 9.10
CA ALA A 92 -0.33 19.92 10.38
C ALA A 92 -0.87 18.54 10.78
N PHE A 93 -0.22 17.92 11.78
CA PHE A 93 -0.76 16.75 12.47
C PHE A 93 -1.91 17.17 13.39
N THR A 94 -3.13 16.70 13.12
CA THR A 94 -4.33 17.11 13.88
C THR A 94 -4.95 15.99 14.70
N GLN A 95 -4.51 14.75 14.49
CA GLN A 95 -5.02 13.56 15.15
C GLN A 95 -3.85 12.78 15.72
N ALA A 96 -3.88 12.54 17.02
CA ALA A 96 -2.86 11.78 17.74
C ALA A 96 -3.43 10.44 18.20
N TYR A 97 -2.58 9.42 18.16
CA TYR A 97 -2.92 8.05 18.52
C TYR A 97 -1.93 7.48 19.53
N GLY A 98 -2.40 6.61 20.41
CA GLY A 98 -1.54 5.89 21.35
C GLY A 98 -2.11 4.53 21.72
N ARG A 99 -1.25 3.56 22.05
CA ARG A 99 -1.64 2.28 22.63
C ARG A 99 -0.45 1.57 23.28
N SER A 100 -0.68 0.82 24.34
CA SER A 100 0.35 -0.03 24.96
C SER A 100 0.27 -1.44 24.39
N ILE A 101 1.20 -1.76 23.48
CA ILE A 101 1.29 -3.06 22.82
C ILE A 101 1.79 -4.12 23.78
N ALA A 102 2.71 -3.76 24.68
CA ALA A 102 3.14 -4.64 25.76
C ALA A 102 1.96 -5.09 26.64
N GLN A 103 1.04 -4.18 26.95
CA GLN A 103 -0.16 -4.51 27.72
C GLN A 103 -1.11 -5.41 26.94
N ASP A 104 -1.33 -5.15 25.65
CA ASP A 104 -2.20 -5.98 24.81
C ASP A 104 -1.71 -7.42 24.68
N PHE A 105 -0.40 -7.62 24.62
CA PHE A 105 0.21 -8.96 24.57
C PHE A 105 0.44 -9.59 25.95
N GLY A 106 0.07 -8.89 27.03
CA GLY A 106 0.21 -9.41 28.40
C GLY A 106 1.66 -9.61 28.82
N LEU A 107 2.58 -8.78 28.32
CA LEU A 107 4.00 -8.92 28.62
C LEU A 107 4.31 -8.50 30.05
N THR A 108 5.01 -9.36 30.77
CA THR A 108 5.59 -9.06 32.10
C THR A 108 7.05 -8.62 32.02
N GLU A 109 7.69 -8.84 30.88
CA GLU A 109 9.09 -8.50 30.58
C GLU A 109 9.18 -7.75 29.25
N ALA A 110 10.37 -7.26 28.90
CA ALA A 110 10.60 -6.57 27.63
C ALA A 110 10.37 -7.52 26.44
N GLY A 111 9.37 -7.20 25.61
CA GLY A 111 9.08 -7.94 24.39
C GLY A 111 10.00 -7.59 23.23
N THR A 112 10.03 -8.46 22.22
CA THR A 112 10.70 -8.18 20.95
C THR A 112 9.64 -7.97 19.89
N PHE A 113 9.54 -6.76 19.35
CA PHE A 113 8.48 -6.41 18.41
C PHE A 113 8.97 -6.29 16.97
N VAL A 114 8.08 -6.56 16.02
CA VAL A 114 8.20 -6.17 14.62
C VAL A 114 6.89 -5.56 14.16
N MET A 115 6.97 -4.58 13.26
CA MET A 115 5.83 -3.78 12.82
C MET A 115 5.82 -3.67 11.30
N CYS A 116 4.64 -3.76 10.69
CA CYS A 116 4.44 -3.41 9.29
C CYS A 116 3.04 -2.80 9.06
N PRO A 117 2.90 -1.88 8.09
CA PRO A 117 1.59 -1.42 7.65
C PRO A 117 0.94 -2.49 6.77
N GLY A 118 -0.38 -2.47 6.68
CA GLY A 118 -1.09 -3.24 5.69
C GLY A 118 -2.55 -2.85 5.52
N ASN A 119 -3.10 -3.23 4.37
CA ASN A 119 -4.46 -2.88 3.96
C ASN A 119 -5.52 -3.55 4.85
N LEU A 120 -6.46 -2.73 5.33
CA LEU A 120 -7.62 -3.18 6.07
C LEU A 120 -8.87 -2.61 5.40
N LEU A 121 -9.62 -3.49 4.74
CA LEU A 121 -10.92 -3.09 4.21
C LEU A 121 -11.93 -3.00 5.36
N LEU A 122 -11.91 -1.88 6.08
CA LEU A 122 -12.81 -1.60 7.18
C LEU A 122 -14.07 -0.92 6.66
N THR A 123 -15.21 -1.57 6.81
CA THR A 123 -16.51 -0.93 6.56
C THR A 123 -16.81 0.01 7.73
N GLY A 124 -17.12 1.27 7.41
CA GLY A 124 -17.34 2.31 8.41
C GLY A 124 -18.39 1.91 9.45
N ARG A 125 -18.06 2.08 10.73
CA ARG A 125 -18.99 1.86 11.84
C ARG A 125 -19.87 3.11 12.00
N SER A 126 -21.19 2.92 12.01
CA SER A 126 -22.17 4.01 12.16
C SER A 126 -21.81 4.94 13.34
N GLY A 127 -21.62 6.24 13.07
CA GLY A 127 -21.44 7.29 14.08
C GLY A 127 -19.99 7.66 14.46
N GLY A 128 -18.98 7.02 13.87
CA GLY A 128 -17.56 7.34 14.10
C GLY A 128 -16.91 8.17 12.97
N ASP A 129 -15.67 8.62 13.20
CA ASP A 129 -14.83 9.08 12.09
C ASP A 129 -14.55 7.89 11.14
N PRO A 130 -14.50 8.13 9.82
CA PRO A 130 -14.18 7.08 8.85
C PRO A 130 -12.89 6.34 9.24
N PRO A 131 -12.83 5.01 9.09
CA PRO A 131 -11.59 4.27 9.34
C PRO A 131 -10.49 4.69 8.34
N GLY A 132 -9.23 4.48 8.74
CA GLY A 132 -8.11 4.44 7.80
C GLY A 132 -8.27 3.29 6.79
N LEU A 133 -7.61 3.40 5.63
CA LEU A 133 -7.57 2.32 4.64
C LEU A 133 -6.60 1.21 5.05
N GLU A 134 -5.59 1.57 5.83
CA GLU A 134 -4.58 0.66 6.35
C GLU A 134 -4.64 0.64 7.88
N GLY A 135 -4.00 -0.36 8.45
CA GLY A 135 -3.66 -0.39 9.86
C GLY A 135 -2.25 -0.93 10.05
N VAL A 136 -1.89 -1.05 11.32
CA VAL A 136 -0.56 -1.49 11.72
C VAL A 136 -0.66 -2.92 12.24
N PHE A 137 0.07 -3.83 11.61
CA PHE A 137 0.30 -5.18 12.11
C PHE A 137 1.53 -5.15 13.00
N ILE A 138 1.40 -5.69 14.21
CA ILE A 138 2.50 -5.80 15.14
C ILE A 138 2.57 -7.24 15.62
N ALA A 139 3.74 -7.84 15.46
CA ALA A 139 4.05 -9.13 16.03
C ALA A 139 5.00 -8.97 17.21
N GLU A 140 4.71 -9.69 18.29
CA GLU A 140 5.60 -9.86 19.43
C GLU A 140 6.23 -11.25 19.34
N LEU A 141 7.55 -11.29 19.20
CA LEU A 141 8.31 -12.47 18.80
C LEU A 141 8.57 -13.44 19.96
N THR A 142 8.42 -13.00 21.21
CA THR A 142 8.66 -13.82 22.41
C THR A 142 7.46 -14.72 22.70
N THR A 143 6.27 -14.12 22.75
CA THR A 143 4.98 -14.76 22.98
C THR A 143 4.42 -15.39 21.72
N GLY A 144 4.87 -14.97 20.54
CA GLY A 144 4.40 -15.53 19.28
C GLY A 144 3.03 -15.03 18.85
N LYS A 145 2.67 -13.81 19.26
CA LYS A 145 1.36 -13.21 18.99
C LYS A 145 1.48 -12.11 17.95
N VAL A 146 0.45 -11.96 17.12
CA VAL A 146 0.30 -10.85 16.17
C VAL A 146 -1.03 -10.19 16.41
N ALA A 147 -1.05 -8.87 16.47
CA ALA A 147 -2.27 -8.08 16.54
C ALA A 147 -2.28 -7.04 15.43
N VAL A 148 -3.48 -6.71 14.97
CA VAL A 148 -3.71 -5.66 13.98
C VAL A 148 -4.51 -4.53 14.59
N TYR A 149 -4.02 -3.31 14.37
CA TYR A 149 -4.54 -2.09 14.96
C TYR A 149 -5.07 -1.15 13.88
N GLY A 150 -6.33 -0.78 14.02
CA GLY A 150 -6.99 0.22 13.19
C GLY A 150 -7.03 1.59 13.87
N PHE A 151 -7.23 2.62 13.06
CA PHE A 151 -7.42 3.99 13.51
C PHE A 151 -8.53 4.67 12.72
N GLY A 152 -9.21 5.63 13.35
CA GLY A 152 -10.16 6.51 12.68
C GLY A 152 -9.47 7.78 12.20
N TYR A 153 -9.88 8.30 11.05
CA TYR A 153 -9.33 9.52 10.46
C TYR A 153 -10.44 10.49 10.01
N SER A 154 -10.30 11.76 10.40
CA SER A 154 -11.16 12.87 9.98
C SER A 154 -10.35 13.95 9.27
N ASN A 155 -10.74 14.35 8.05
CA ASN A 155 -10.09 15.46 7.35
C ASN A 155 -10.60 16.84 7.83
N ARG A 156 -11.15 16.94 9.04
CA ARG A 156 -11.64 18.22 9.60
C ARG A 156 -10.45 19.09 10.00
N ARG A 157 -10.49 20.39 9.67
CA ARG A 157 -9.42 21.34 9.99
C ARG A 157 -9.14 21.46 11.49
N ASN A 158 -10.14 21.24 12.34
CA ASN A 158 -9.98 21.32 13.78
C ASN A 158 -9.25 20.09 14.33
N GLY A 159 -8.35 20.31 15.28
CA GLY A 159 -7.70 19.25 16.03
C GLY A 159 -8.72 18.34 16.71
N VAL A 160 -8.44 17.04 16.70
CA VAL A 160 -9.23 16.03 17.38
C VAL A 160 -8.49 15.64 18.65
N PRO A 161 -9.18 15.39 19.78
CA PRO A 161 -8.52 14.88 20.99
C PRO A 161 -7.71 13.60 20.69
N PRO A 162 -6.60 13.34 21.40
CA PRO A 162 -5.87 12.08 21.27
C PRO A 162 -6.79 10.88 21.49
N ARG A 163 -6.61 9.84 20.67
CA ARG A 163 -7.43 8.63 20.70
C ARG A 163 -6.57 7.40 20.86
N GLU A 164 -7.17 6.35 21.38
CA GLU A 164 -6.51 5.05 21.40
C GLU A 164 -6.64 4.35 20.04
N LEU A 165 -5.61 3.60 19.66
CA LEU A 165 -5.74 2.67 18.54
C LEU A 165 -6.72 1.56 18.88
N THR A 166 -7.47 1.08 17.89
CA THR A 166 -8.43 0.00 18.10
C THR A 166 -7.78 -1.32 17.71
N ALA A 167 -7.59 -2.24 18.66
CA ALA A 167 -7.25 -3.62 18.34
C ALA A 167 -8.43 -4.27 17.60
N LEU A 168 -8.18 -4.76 16.39
CA LEU A 168 -9.21 -5.33 15.53
C LEU A 168 -9.23 -6.86 15.61
N ALA A 169 -8.05 -7.48 15.62
CA ALA A 169 -7.89 -8.92 15.73
C ALA A 169 -6.50 -9.26 16.26
N THR A 170 -6.40 -10.44 16.86
CA THR A 170 -5.15 -11.04 17.32
C THR A 170 -5.11 -12.51 16.89
N TYR A 171 -3.95 -13.01 16.52
CA TYR A 171 -3.72 -14.44 16.29
C TYR A 171 -2.34 -14.87 16.79
N ASP A 172 -2.21 -16.15 17.11
CA ASP A 172 -0.96 -16.74 17.60
C ASP A 172 -0.28 -17.48 16.45
N PHE A 173 0.98 -17.11 16.13
CA PHE A 173 1.75 -17.72 15.03
C PHE A 173 2.78 -18.75 15.50
N ARG A 174 3.04 -18.79 16.80
CA ARG A 174 3.78 -19.86 17.48
C ARG A 174 3.26 -19.99 18.90
N GLU A 175 3.34 -21.18 19.48
CA GLU A 175 3.15 -21.30 20.92
C GLU A 175 4.34 -20.65 21.65
N ALA A 176 4.04 -19.82 22.64
CA ALA A 176 5.06 -19.36 23.58
C ALA A 176 5.66 -20.59 24.27
N LYS A 177 7.00 -20.70 24.29
CA LYS A 177 7.66 -21.69 25.16
C LYS A 177 7.23 -21.36 26.60
N LYS A 178 6.48 -22.27 27.22
CA LYS A 178 6.16 -22.22 28.64
C LYS A 178 7.42 -22.26 29.50
#